data_AF-A0A5A7U4J1-F1
#
_entry.id   AF-A0A5A7U4J1-F1
#
_cell.length_a   1.000
_cell.length_b   1.000
_cell.length_c   1.000
_cell.angle_alpha   90.00
_cell.angle_beta   90.00
_cell.angle_gamma   90.00
#
_symmetry.space_group_name_H-M   'P 1'
#
loop_
_entity.id
_entity.type
_entity.pdbx_description
1 polymer ?
#
loop_
_entity_poly.entity_id
_entity_poly.type
_entity_poly.pdbx_seq_one_letter_code
_entity_poly.pdbx_strand_id
1 'polypeptide(L)' 'MVQIKAQKEKKTKKSKAKACLFAAVSSTIFTRIMTLRSTYEIWNYLKSEYEEDERIKGIRVLNLIREFDCRR' A
#
# COMPACT_ATOMS: atom_id res chain seq x y z
N MET A 1 -9.24 -33.33 -15.46
CA MET A 1 -8.35 -32.78 -14.39
C MET A 1 -7.81 -31.37 -14.66
N VAL A 2 -8.40 -30.58 -15.58
CA VAL A 2 -7.88 -29.24 -15.94
C VAL A 2 -8.32 -28.14 -14.95
N GLN A 3 -9.52 -28.26 -14.36
CA GLN A 3 -10.04 -27.26 -13.41
C GLN A 3 -9.30 -27.21 -12.07
N ILE A 4 -8.88 -28.37 -11.53
CA ILE A 4 -8.16 -28.46 -10.25
C ILE A 4 -6.78 -27.76 -10.36
N LYS A 5 -6.11 -27.90 -11.51
CA LYS A 5 -4.81 -27.29 -11.78
C LYS A 5 -4.91 -25.75 -11.85
N ALA A 6 -5.91 -25.24 -12.58
CA ALA A 6 -6.17 -23.80 -12.68
C ALA A 6 -6.58 -23.17 -11.33
N GLN A 7 -7.32 -23.89 -10.49
CA GLN A 7 -7.70 -23.40 -9.16
C GLN A 7 -6.51 -23.37 -8.20
N LYS A 8 -5.64 -24.38 -8.23
CA LYS A 8 -4.36 -24.37 -7.48
C LYS A 8 -3.49 -23.20 -7.90
N GLU A 9 -3.36 -22.96 -9.22
CA GLU A 9 -2.55 -21.88 -9.76
C GLU A 9 -3.10 -20.48 -9.42
N LYS A 10 -4.43 -20.30 -9.43
CA LYS A 10 -5.08 -19.08 -8.95
C LYS A 10 -4.82 -18.86 -7.45
N LYS A 11 -4.84 -19.92 -6.63
CA LYS A 11 -4.54 -19.82 -5.20
C LYS A 11 -3.07 -19.45 -4.95
N THR A 12 -2.11 -20.02 -5.68
CA THR A 12 -0.68 -19.66 -5.56
C THR A 12 -0.35 -18.28 -6.12
N LYS A 13 -1.01 -17.82 -7.19
CA LYS A 13 -0.86 -16.43 -7.67
C LYS A 13 -1.40 -15.42 -6.64
N LYS A 14 -2.52 -15.75 -5.99
CA LYS A 14 -3.12 -14.91 -4.94
C LYS A 14 -2.22 -14.81 -3.71
N SER A 15 -1.53 -15.88 -3.30
CA SER A 15 -0.60 -15.84 -2.16
C SER A 15 0.69 -15.08 -2.48
N LYS A 16 1.26 -15.24 -3.68
CA LYS A 16 2.44 -14.47 -4.11
C LYS A 16 2.17 -12.98 -4.17
N ALA A 17 1.02 -12.57 -4.72
CA ALA A 17 0.61 -11.16 -4.73
C ALA A 17 0.51 -10.57 -3.32
N LYS A 18 -0.05 -11.34 -2.37
CA LYS A 18 -0.11 -10.93 -0.96
C LYS A 18 1.27 -10.78 -0.31
N ALA A 19 2.19 -11.70 -0.58
CA ALA A 19 3.56 -11.63 -0.05
C ALA A 19 4.32 -10.41 -0.60
N CYS A 20 4.19 -10.13 -1.90
CA CYS A 20 4.78 -8.93 -2.50
C CYS A 20 4.19 -7.64 -1.89
N LEU A 21 2.88 -7.59 -1.67
CA LEU A 21 2.24 -6.46 -0.99
C LEU A 21 2.74 -6.31 0.45
N PHE A 22 2.86 -7.40 1.20
CA PHE A 22 3.36 -7.37 2.58
C PHE A 22 4.80 -6.84 2.67
N ALA A 23 5.66 -7.15 1.69
CA ALA A 23 7.03 -6.63 1.64
C ALA A 23 7.11 -5.16 1.21
N ALA A 24 6.13 -4.68 0.42
CA ALA A 24 6.16 -3.34 -0.17
C ALA A 24 5.46 -2.27 0.67
N VAL A 25 4.47 -2.65 1.49
CA VAL A 25 3.69 -1.69 2.28
C VAL A 25 3.86 -1.89 3.78
N SER A 26 3.61 -0.84 4.57
CA SER A 26 3.60 -0.96 6.03
C SER A 26 2.49 -1.89 6.52
N SER A 27 2.67 -2.50 7.69
CA SER A 27 1.70 -3.42 8.31
C SER A 27 0.29 -2.81 8.42
N THR A 28 0.21 -1.51 8.68
CA THR A 28 -1.04 -0.75 8.77
C THR A 28 -1.78 -0.69 7.44
N ILE A 29 -1.07 -0.35 6.36
CA ILE A 29 -1.63 -0.30 4.99
C ILE A 29 -2.00 -1.71 4.54
N PHE A 30 -1.17 -2.71 4.83
CA PHE A 30 -1.45 -4.11 4.51
C PHE A 30 -2.73 -4.61 5.17
N THR A 31 -2.94 -4.28 6.45
CA THR A 31 -4.15 -4.69 7.19
C THR A 31 -5.40 -4.07 6.58
N ARG A 32 -5.36 -2.79 6.20
CA ARG A 32 -6.46 -2.13 5.45
C ARG A 32 -6.70 -2.81 4.09
N ILE A 33 -5.66 -3.08 3.30
CA ILE A 33 -5.77 -3.78 2.01
C ILE A 33 -6.42 -5.17 2.17
N MET A 34 -6.13 -5.89 3.26
CA MET A 34 -6.73 -7.19 3.55
C MET A 34 -8.21 -7.13 3.91
N THR A 35 -8.71 -5.98 4.37
CA THR A 35 -10.16 -5.79 4.59
C THR A 35 -10.95 -5.51 3.31
N LEU A 36 -10.27 -5.10 2.24
CA LEU A 36 -10.89 -4.77 0.95
C LEU A 36 -11.13 -6.03 0.13
N ARG A 37 -12.30 -6.10 -0.52
CA ARG A 37 -12.75 -7.29 -1.26
C ARG A 37 -12.42 -7.23 -2.74
N SER A 38 -12.33 -6.04 -3.32
CA SER A 38 -12.05 -5.84 -4.74
C SER A 38 -10.67 -5.22 -5.00
N THR A 39 -10.02 -5.67 -6.08
CA THR A 39 -8.76 -5.07 -6.58
C THR A 39 -8.91 -3.58 -6.89
N TYR A 40 -10.11 -3.16 -7.33
CA TYR A 40 -10.40 -1.75 -7.61
C TYR A 40 -10.40 -0.88 -6.34
N GLU A 41 -10.99 -1.40 -5.25
CA GLU A 41 -10.97 -0.72 -3.95
C GLU A 41 -9.54 -0.63 -3.41
N ILE A 42 -8.76 -1.70 -3.54
CA ILE A 42 -7.35 -1.73 -3.14
C ILE A 42 -6.54 -0.68 -3.90
N TRP A 43 -6.74 -0.58 -5.22
CA TRP A 43 -6.05 0.41 -6.06
C TRP A 43 -6.43 1.85 -5.70
N ASN A 44 -7.72 2.15 -5.54
CA ASN A 44 -8.18 3.48 -5.14
C ASN A 44 -7.72 3.86 -3.73
N TYR A 45 -7.70 2.92 -2.80
CA TYR A 45 -7.20 3.13 -1.45
C TYR A 45 -5.70 3.46 -1.45
N LEU A 46 -4.90 2.66 -2.18
CA LEU A 46 -3.46 2.94 -2.36
C LEU A 46 -3.24 4.30 -3.01
N LYS A 47 -4.04 4.64 -4.02
CA LYS A 47 -3.94 5.95 -4.66
C LYS A 47 -4.21 7.07 -3.66
N SER A 48 -5.31 7.01 -2.90
CA SER A 48 -5.65 8.01 -1.89
C SER A 48 -4.60 8.13 -0.79
N GLU A 49 -4.14 7.00 -0.22
CA GLU A 49 -3.14 7.03 0.85
C GLU A 49 -1.83 7.68 0.41
N TYR A 50 -1.34 7.39 -0.79
CA TYR A 50 -0.08 7.93 -1.27
C TYR A 50 -0.20 9.33 -1.90
N GLU A 51 -1.38 9.68 -2.44
CA GLU A 51 -1.69 11.02 -2.96
C GLU A 51 -1.95 12.02 -1.81
N GLU A 52 -2.50 11.58 -0.67
CA GLU A 52 -2.55 12.37 0.58
C GLU A 52 -1.20 12.42 1.31
N ASP A 53 -0.36 11.39 1.21
CA ASP A 53 0.98 11.37 1.81
C ASP A 53 1.94 12.37 1.14
N GLU A 54 1.79 12.69 -0.15
CA GLU A 54 2.58 13.77 -0.78
C GLU A 54 2.34 15.14 -0.11
N ARG A 55 1.10 15.44 0.26
CA ARG A 55 0.76 16.67 0.97
C ARG A 55 1.35 16.70 2.38
N ILE A 56 1.29 15.57 3.09
CA ILE A 56 1.85 15.44 4.45
C ILE A 56 3.38 15.43 4.43
N LYS A 57 4.00 14.81 3.42
CA LYS A 57 5.46 14.89 3.18
C LYS A 57 5.90 16.31 2.88
N GLY A 58 5.17 17.03 2.02
CA GLY A 58 5.44 18.45 1.76
C GLY A 58 5.37 19.31 3.03
N ILE A 59 4.33 19.10 3.85
CA ILE A 59 4.17 19.81 5.12
C ILE A 59 5.28 19.43 6.12
N ARG A 60 5.66 18.15 6.23
CA ARG A 60 6.77 17.72 7.08
C ARG A 60 8.11 18.31 6.65
N VAL A 61 8.40 18.31 5.35
CA VAL A 61 9.63 18.90 4.81
C VAL A 61 9.66 20.41 5.05
N LEU A 62 8.55 21.11 4.84
CA LEU A 62 8.43 22.55 5.16
C LEU A 62 8.59 22.84 6.65
N ASN A 63 8.03 21.98 7.52
CA ASN A 63 8.20 22.13 8.97
C ASN A 63 9.66 21.89 9.39
N LEU A 64 10.33 20.91 8.78
CA LEU A 64 11.76 20.67 8.98
C LEU A 64 12.61 21.85 8.52
N ILE A 65 12.35 22.42 7.34
CA ILE A 65 13.06 23.60 6.84
C ILE A 65 12.89 24.78 7.81
N ARG A 66 11.67 25.00 8.31
CA ARG A 66 11.40 26.03 9.34
C ARG A 66 12.13 25.76 10.65
N GLU A 67 12.16 24.53 11.13
CA GLU A 67 12.92 24.17 12.34
C GLU A 67 14.43 24.35 12.16
N PHE A 68 14.96 24.15 10.96
CA PHE A 68 16.37 24.39 10.65
C PHE A 68 16.70 25.88 10.53
N ASP A 69 15.86 26.67 9.84
CA ASP A 69 16.05 28.12 9.70
C ASP A 69 15.85 28.87 11.02
N CYS A 70 14.91 28.44 11.87
CA CYS A 70 14.64 29.08 13.16
C CYS A 70 15.71 28.77 14.23
N ARG A 71 16.58 27.79 13.97
CA ARG A 71 17.66 27.35 14.87
C ARG A 71 19.02 27.96 14.51
N ARG A 72 19.04 28.93 13.59
CA ARG A 72 20.20 29.77 13.25
C ARG A 72 20.07 31.16 13.87
#